data_AF-A0A3G1L0T1-F1
#
_entry.id   AF-A0A3G1L0T1-F1
#
_cell.length_a   1.000
_cell.length_b   1.000
_cell.length_c   1.000
_cell.angle_alpha   90.00
_cell.angle_beta   90.00
_cell.angle_gamma   90.00
#
_symmetry.space_group_name_H-M   'P 1'
#
loop_
_entity.id
_entity.type
_entity.pdbx_description
1 polymer ?
#
loop_
_entity_poly.entity_id
_entity_poly.type
_entity_poly.pdbx_seq_one_letter_code
_entity_poly.pdbx_strand_id
1 'polypeptide(L)'
;MFSLSAAALFALVGLVFLFFPDAALIFFNRFSVYFGLPRAPLPGTGFYLILASAYMYLVALLAILMYRYPEQNIYPFLLAQGKLASSVISIYLFLMHQPYLIYFVNFVVDGLIGIAALYLMKMKKTEV
;
A
#
# COMPACT_ATOMS: atom_id res chain seq x y z
N MET A 1 -17.76 4.89 -6.07
CA MET A 1 -17.31 5.60 -4.85
C MET A 1 -16.02 5.03 -4.28
N PHE A 2 -15.93 3.71 -4.02
CA PHE A 2 -14.73 3.06 -3.47
C PHE A 2 -13.41 3.44 -4.17
N SER A 3 -13.34 3.33 -5.50
CA SER A 3 -12.12 3.60 -6.26
C SER A 3 -11.63 5.06 -6.14
N LEU A 4 -12.56 6.01 -6.02
CA LEU A 4 -12.23 7.43 -5.85
C LEU A 4 -11.69 7.71 -4.45
N SER A 5 -12.30 7.10 -3.42
CA SER A 5 -11.79 7.17 -2.05
C SER A 5 -10.39 6.55 -1.94
N ALA A 6 -10.15 5.41 -2.61
CA ALA A 6 -8.83 4.79 -2.67
C ALA A 6 -7.81 5.69 -3.37
N ALA A 7 -8.18 6.33 -4.49
CA ALA A 7 -7.32 7.28 -5.19
C ALA A 7 -6.92 8.46 -4.30
N ALA A 8 -7.88 9.07 -3.61
CA ALA A 8 -7.62 10.18 -2.70
C ALA A 8 -6.71 9.76 -1.53
N LEU A 9 -6.94 8.58 -0.96
CA LEU A 9 -6.12 8.05 0.12
C LEU A 9 -4.68 7.78 -0.34
N PHE A 10 -4.49 7.12 -1.49
CA PHE A 10 -3.16 6.86 -2.04
C PHE A 10 -2.40 8.14 -2.38
N ALA A 11 -3.08 9.13 -2.96
CA ALA A 11 -2.50 10.44 -3.23
C ALA A 11 -2.07 11.14 -1.92
N LEU A 12 -2.93 11.15 -0.90
CA LEU A 12 -2.63 11.75 0.39
C LEU A 12 -1.42 11.08 1.06
N VAL A 13 -1.39 9.75 1.09
CA VAL A 13 -0.26 8.98 1.62
C VAL A 13 1.02 9.26 0.84
N GLY A 14 0.94 9.34 -0.50
CA GLY A 14 2.06 9.73 -1.36
C GLY A 14 2.60 11.12 -1.03
N LEU A 15 1.73 12.10 -0.78
CA LEU A 15 2.13 13.44 -0.36
C LEU A 15 2.79 13.44 1.02
N VAL A 16 2.27 12.65 1.96
CA VAL A 16 2.90 12.49 3.28
C VAL A 16 4.30 11.91 3.14
N PHE A 17 4.51 10.88 2.32
CA PHE A 17 5.85 10.35 2.08
C PHE A 17 6.78 11.33 1.37
N LEU A 18 6.25 12.18 0.49
CA LEU A 18 7.05 13.17 -0.23
C LEU A 18 7.55 14.30 0.68
N PHE A 19 6.69 14.82 1.56
CA PHE A 19 7.03 15.96 2.42
C PHE A 19 7.52 15.56 3.82
N PHE A 20 7.16 14.36 4.29
CA PHE A 20 7.47 13.84 5.62
C PHE A 20 7.91 12.37 5.54
N PRO A 21 9.04 12.08 4.86
CA PRO A 21 9.45 10.71 4.52
C PRO A 21 9.61 9.79 5.73
N ASP A 22 10.08 10.33 6.85
CA ASP A 22 10.30 9.57 8.06
C ASP A 22 9.06 9.47 8.95
N ALA A 23 8.01 10.26 8.71
CA ALA A 23 6.89 10.40 9.64
C ALA A 23 6.16 9.07 9.87
N ALA A 24 5.94 8.27 8.81
CA ALA A 24 5.32 6.97 8.93
C ALA A 24 6.18 6.01 9.77
N LEU A 25 7.49 5.95 9.50
CA LEU A 25 8.41 5.08 10.24
C LEU A 25 8.54 5.50 11.70
N ILE A 26 8.63 6.81 11.98
CA ILE A 26 8.63 7.34 13.36
C ILE A 26 7.34 6.96 14.08
N PHE A 27 6.19 7.11 13.41
CA PHE A 27 4.90 6.73 13.98
C PHE A 27 4.89 5.24 14.36
N PHE A 28 5.21 4.33 13.44
CA PHE A 28 5.21 2.90 13.73
C PHE A 28 6.30 2.49 14.73
N ASN A 29 7.46 3.13 14.73
CA ASN A 29 8.52 2.87 15.72
C ASN A 29 8.15 3.31 17.14
N ARG A 30 7.24 4.27 17.31
CA ARG A 30 6.68 4.58 18.63
C ARG A 30 5.79 3.44 19.12
N PHE A 31 4.97 2.89 18.23
CA PHE A 31 4.09 1.77 18.56
C PHE A 31 4.85 0.45 18.72
N SER A 32 5.95 0.24 17.99
CA SER A 32 6.73 -1.01 18.03
C SER A 32 7.21 -1.36 19.44
N VAL A 33 7.55 -0.34 20.25
CA VAL A 33 7.99 -0.51 21.64
C VAL A 33 6.91 -1.17 22.51
N TYR A 34 5.64 -0.81 22.33
CA TYR A 34 4.53 -1.40 23.11
C TYR A 34 4.34 -2.89 22.80
N PHE A 35 4.72 -3.33 21.60
CA PHE A 35 4.65 -4.72 21.16
C PHE A 35 5.97 -5.48 21.35
N GLY A 36 7.00 -4.87 21.96
CA GLY A 36 8.32 -5.47 22.11
C GLY A 36 9.08 -5.69 20.79
N LEU A 37 8.67 -5.01 19.71
CA LEU A 37 9.25 -5.14 18.38
C LEU A 37 10.41 -4.15 18.16
N PRO A 38 11.46 -4.54 17.41
CA PRO A 38 12.58 -3.66 17.12
C PRO A 38 12.13 -2.46 16.29
N ARG A 39 12.86 -1.34 16.43
CA ARG A 39 12.63 -0.14 15.63
C ARG A 39 13.26 -0.31 14.25
N ALA A 40 12.50 -0.01 13.22
CA ALA A 40 13.02 0.08 11.87
C ALA A 40 14.02 1.26 11.78
N PRO A 41 15.15 1.11 11.08
CA PRO A 41 16.06 2.24 10.85
C PRO A 41 15.34 3.32 10.04
N LEU A 42 15.57 4.59 10.40
CA LEU A 42 15.08 5.72 9.60
C LEU A 42 15.97 5.83 8.34
N PRO A 43 15.40 5.75 7.14
CA PRO A 43 16.18 5.77 5.92
C PRO A 43 16.79 7.16 5.69
N GLY A 44 18.11 7.25 5.75
CA GLY A 44 18.85 8.47 5.38
C GLY A 44 18.98 8.69 3.86
N THR A 45 18.13 8.10 3.01
CA THR A 45 18.38 8.00 1.56
C THR A 45 17.17 8.38 0.70
N GLY A 46 17.28 9.50 -0.02
CA GLY A 46 16.24 10.05 -0.90
C GLY A 46 15.79 9.13 -2.06
N PHE A 47 16.57 8.09 -2.41
CA PHE A 47 16.18 7.12 -3.44
C PHE A 47 14.90 6.36 -3.07
N TYR A 48 14.75 5.92 -1.81
CA TYR A 48 13.55 5.23 -1.35
C TYR A 48 12.33 6.15 -1.31
N LEU A 49 12.53 7.44 -1.06
CA LEU A 49 11.49 8.46 -1.12
C LEU A 49 10.96 8.62 -2.55
N ILE A 50 11.86 8.71 -3.54
CA ILE A 50 11.48 8.75 -4.96
C ILE A 50 10.67 7.49 -5.32
N LEU A 51 11.14 6.32 -4.90
CA LEU A 51 10.44 5.06 -5.21
C LEU A 51 9.06 4.98 -4.55
N ALA A 52 8.95 5.36 -3.28
CA ALA A 52 7.69 5.37 -2.55
C ALA A 52 6.68 6.36 -3.15
N SER A 53 7.13 7.57 -3.46
CA SER A 53 6.27 8.61 -4.04
C SER A 53 5.81 8.24 -5.46
N ALA A 54 6.70 7.73 -6.31
CA ALA A 54 6.35 7.25 -7.65
C ALA A 54 5.37 6.08 -7.61
N TYR A 55 5.57 5.12 -6.70
CA TYR A 55 4.64 4.01 -6.51
C TYR A 55 3.26 4.49 -6.05
N MET A 56 3.20 5.44 -5.10
CA MET A 56 1.92 6.00 -4.64
C MET A 56 1.18 6.73 -5.75
N TYR A 57 1.89 7.46 -6.62
CA TYR A 57 1.31 8.04 -7.83
C TYR A 57 0.71 6.97 -8.75
N LEU A 58 1.44 5.86 -9.00
CA LEU A 58 0.96 4.77 -9.85
C LEU A 58 -0.33 4.14 -9.31
N VAL A 59 -0.38 3.81 -8.02
CA VAL A 59 -1.60 3.19 -7.44
C VAL A 59 -2.76 4.18 -7.36
N ALA A 60 -2.49 5.48 -7.15
CA ALA A 60 -3.51 6.53 -7.24
C ALA A 60 -4.07 6.64 -8.67
N LEU A 61 -3.19 6.61 -9.68
CA LEU A 61 -3.58 6.62 -11.09
C LEU A 61 -4.44 5.40 -11.45
N LEU A 62 -4.05 4.20 -11.02
CA LEU A 62 -4.85 2.99 -11.23
C LEU A 62 -6.24 3.12 -10.58
N ALA A 63 -6.32 3.67 -9.37
CA ALA A 63 -7.60 3.90 -8.69
C ALA A 63 -8.48 4.95 -9.41
N ILE A 64 -7.87 6.00 -9.99
CA ILE A 64 -8.58 6.96 -10.86
C ILE A 64 -9.08 6.28 -12.13
N LEU A 65 -8.26 5.45 -12.77
CA LEU A 65 -8.65 4.71 -13.98
C LEU A 65 -9.77 3.72 -13.69
N MET A 66 -9.74 3.03 -12.53
CA MET A 66 -10.85 2.19 -12.05
C MET A 66 -12.15 2.98 -11.86
N TYR A 67 -12.06 4.24 -11.47
CA TYR A 67 -13.23 5.11 -11.29
C TYR A 67 -13.77 5.63 -12.63
N ARG A 68 -12.87 6.08 -13.52
CA ARG A 68 -13.23 6.66 -14.82
C ARG A 68 -13.68 5.61 -15.83
N TYR A 69 -13.05 4.45 -15.76
CA TYR A 69 -13.35 3.26 -16.52
C TYR A 69 -13.68 2.16 -15.52
N PRO A 70 -14.94 2.10 -15.02
CA PRO A 70 -15.53 0.83 -14.59
C PRO A 70 -15.57 -0.09 -15.83
N GLU A 71 -16.36 -1.13 -16.02
CA GLU A 71 -16.21 -2.10 -17.15
C GLU A 71 -14.84 -2.81 -17.32
N GLN A 72 -13.71 -2.11 -17.46
CA GLN A 72 -12.36 -2.63 -17.59
C GLN A 72 -11.85 -3.24 -16.28
N ASN A 73 -11.68 -4.55 -16.30
CA ASN A 73 -11.15 -5.32 -15.17
C ASN A 73 -9.62 -5.30 -15.05
N ILE A 74 -8.91 -4.70 -16.02
CA ILE A 74 -7.45 -4.67 -16.02
C ILE A 74 -6.88 -3.79 -14.90
N TYR A 75 -7.47 -2.63 -14.63
CA TYR A 75 -7.01 -1.70 -13.60
C TYR A 75 -7.10 -2.26 -12.18
N PRO A 76 -8.24 -2.81 -11.72
CA PRO A 76 -8.30 -3.44 -10.40
C PRO A 76 -7.41 -4.68 -10.32
N PHE A 77 -7.22 -5.42 -11.43
CA PHE A 77 -6.31 -6.56 -11.45
C PHE A 77 -4.85 -6.15 -11.23
N LEU A 78 -4.37 -5.13 -11.94
CA LEU A 78 -3.01 -4.60 -11.76
C LEU A 78 -2.80 -4.05 -10.35
N LEU A 79 -3.79 -3.34 -9.80
CA LEU A 79 -3.75 -2.85 -8.42
C LEU A 79 -3.65 -4.02 -7.43
N ALA A 80 -4.46 -5.07 -7.63
CA ALA A 80 -4.45 -6.25 -6.79
C ALA A 80 -3.09 -6.96 -6.83
N GLN A 81 -2.54 -7.20 -8.02
CA GLN A 81 -1.23 -7.84 -8.17
C GLN A 81 -0.13 -7.06 -7.46
N GLY A 82 -0.06 -5.74 -7.67
CA GLY A 82 0.94 -4.90 -7.03
C GLY A 82 0.83 -4.90 -5.50
N LYS A 83 -0.39 -4.84 -4.97
CA LYS A 83 -0.63 -4.82 -3.52
C LYS A 83 -0.44 -6.18 -2.87
N LEU A 84 -0.89 -7.27 -3.49
CA LEU A 84 -0.64 -8.62 -2.99
C LEU A 84 0.85 -8.98 -3.02
N ALA A 85 1.58 -8.61 -4.07
CA ALA A 85 3.02 -8.81 -4.12
C ALA A 85 3.74 -8.07 -2.98
N SER A 86 3.39 -6.80 -2.76
CA SER A 86 3.90 -5.99 -1.64
C SER A 86 3.58 -6.63 -0.28
N SER A 87 2.35 -7.14 -0.11
CA SER A 87 1.91 -7.82 1.10
C SER A 87 2.73 -9.10 1.38
N VAL A 88 2.88 -9.96 0.37
CA VAL A 88 3.66 -11.21 0.47
C VAL A 88 5.13 -10.94 0.80
N ILE A 89 5.74 -9.95 0.13
CA ILE A 89 7.13 -9.55 0.42
C ILE A 89 7.23 -9.00 1.85
N SER A 90 6.25 -8.22 2.30
CA SER A 90 6.27 -7.63 3.64
C SER A 90 6.21 -8.69 4.73
N ILE A 91 5.33 -9.69 4.63
CA ILE A 91 5.29 -10.79 5.62
C ILE A 91 6.54 -11.66 5.54
N TYR A 92 7.08 -11.90 4.34
CA TYR A 92 8.33 -12.61 4.18
C TYR A 92 9.48 -11.89 4.90
N LEU A 93 9.62 -10.58 4.72
CA LEU A 93 10.65 -9.77 5.40
C LEU A 93 10.46 -9.72 6.92
N PHE A 94 9.20 -9.66 7.39
CA PHE A 94 8.89 -9.72 8.81
C PHE A 94 9.38 -11.03 9.46
N LEU A 95 9.20 -12.16 8.77
CA LEU A 95 9.57 -13.49 9.28
C LEU A 95 11.06 -13.82 9.09
N MET A 96 11.68 -13.36 8.00
CA MET A 96 13.01 -13.82 7.57
C MET A 96 14.13 -12.80 7.78
N HIS A 97 13.82 -11.51 7.94
CA HIS A 97 14.83 -10.46 8.11
C HIS A 97 14.80 -9.86 9.52
N GLN A 98 13.80 -9.03 9.79
CA GLN A 98 13.60 -8.37 11.08
C GLN A 98 12.10 -8.13 11.28
N PRO A 99 11.56 -8.40 12.48
CA PRO A 99 10.13 -8.25 12.76
C PRO A 99 9.76 -6.78 13.00
N TYR A 100 10.02 -5.91 12.02
CA TYR A 100 9.61 -4.51 12.11
C TYR A 100 8.10 -4.38 11.96
N LEU A 101 7.48 -3.59 12.85
CA LEU A 101 6.03 -3.39 12.86
C LEU A 101 5.50 -2.90 11.50
N ILE A 102 6.26 -2.04 10.81
CA ILE A 102 5.88 -1.53 9.49
C ILE A 102 5.72 -2.64 8.44
N TYR A 103 6.52 -3.71 8.49
CA TYR A 103 6.35 -4.85 7.58
C TYR A 103 5.05 -5.60 7.84
N PHE A 104 4.71 -5.83 9.11
CA PHE A 104 3.45 -6.47 9.46
C PHE A 104 2.25 -5.61 9.06
N VAL A 105 2.31 -4.31 9.32
CA VAL A 105 1.24 -3.37 8.93
C VAL A 105 1.08 -3.33 7.41
N ASN A 106 2.18 -3.27 6.65
CA ASN A 106 2.12 -3.32 5.18
C ASN A 106 1.52 -4.64 4.68
N PHE A 107 1.90 -5.78 5.28
CA PHE A 107 1.29 -7.08 4.96
C PHE A 107 -0.24 -7.01 5.09
N VAL A 108 -0.74 -6.53 6.22
CA VAL A 108 -2.19 -6.43 6.48
C VAL A 108 -2.86 -5.43 5.53
N VAL A 109 -2.36 -4.20 5.45
CA VAL A 109 -2.98 -3.12 4.67
C VAL A 109 -2.98 -3.43 3.18
N ASP A 110 -1.83 -3.81 2.62
CA ASP A 110 -1.74 -4.12 1.20
C ASP A 110 -2.48 -5.42 0.85
N GLY A 111 -2.49 -6.40 1.77
CA GLY A 111 -3.28 -7.62 1.62
C GLY A 111 -4.78 -7.31 1.53
N LEU A 112 -5.30 -6.49 2.43
CA LEU A 112 -6.70 -6.05 2.43
C LEU A 112 -7.06 -5.27 1.16
N ILE A 113 -6.19 -4.33 0.73
CA ILE A 113 -6.41 -3.57 -0.51
C ILE A 113 -6.43 -4.51 -1.72
N GLY A 114 -5.49 -5.44 -1.81
CA GLY A 114 -5.40 -6.39 -2.91
C GLY A 114 -6.63 -7.31 -2.99
N ILE A 115 -7.06 -7.85 -1.84
CA ILE A 115 -8.28 -8.67 -1.73
C ILE A 115 -9.51 -7.84 -2.09
N ALA A 116 -9.64 -6.60 -1.60
CA ALA A 116 -10.76 -5.72 -1.92
C ALA A 116 -10.83 -5.43 -3.43
N ALA A 117 -9.70 -5.20 -4.08
CA ALA A 117 -9.63 -5.00 -5.53
C ALA A 117 -10.09 -6.24 -6.32
N LEU A 118 -9.66 -7.45 -5.91
CA LEU A 118 -10.14 -8.71 -6.51
C LEU A 118 -11.63 -8.95 -6.25
N TYR A 119 -12.11 -8.62 -5.04
CA TYR A 119 -13.51 -8.78 -4.69
C TYR A 119 -14.41 -7.88 -5.55
N LEU A 120 -14.00 -6.63 -5.78
CA LEU A 120 -14.69 -5.71 -6.70
C LEU A 120 -14.76 -6.25 -8.13
N MET A 121 -13.69 -6.88 -8.62
CA MET A 121 -13.71 -7.54 -9.93
C MET A 121 -14.70 -8.70 -9.97
N LYS A 122 -14.74 -9.52 -8.91
CA LYS A 122 -15.63 -10.67 -8.83
C LYS A 122 -17.11 -10.25 -8.81
N MET A 123 -17.45 -9.21 -8.05
CA MET A 123 -18.81 -8.67 -8.02
C MET A 123 -19.27 -8.23 -9.41
N LYS A 124 -18.42 -7.45 -10.10
CA LYS A 124 -18.69 -7.00 -11.48
C LYS A 124 -18.95 -8.13 -12.47
N LYS A 125 -18.19 -9.22 -12.37
CA LYS A 125 -18.36 -10.38 -13.25
C LYS A 125 -19.67 -11.13 -13.01
N THR A 126 -20.31 -10.92 -11.85
CA THR A 126 -21.56 -11.59 -11.47
C THR A 126 -22.80 -10.80 -11.93
N GLU A 127 -22.64 -9.51 -12.25
CA GLU A 127 -23.70 -8.62 -12.74
C GLU A 127 -23.84 -8.61 -14.28
N VAL A 128 -22.98 -9.35 -14.98
CA VAL A 128 -22.97 -9.54 -16.46
C VAL A 128 -23.39 -10.96 -16.78
#